data_AF-A0A522DQQ0-F1
#
_entry.id   AF-A0A522DQQ0-F1
#
_cell.length_a   1.000
_cell.length_b   1.000
_cell.length_c   1.000
_cell.angle_alpha   90.00
_cell.angle_beta   90.00
_cell.angle_gamma   90.00
#
_symmetry.space_group_name_H-M   'P 1'
#
loop_
_entity.id
_entity.type
_entity.pdbx_description
1 polymer ?
#
loop_
_entity_poly.entity_id
_entity_poly.type
_entity_poly.pdbx_seq_one_letter_code
_entity_poly.pdbx_strand_id
1 'polypeptide(L)' 'MSTTIYVPCDSSAVSLGADRVAAAIADQARQRGIAVNLVRNGSRGMYWLEPLLEVATD' A
#
# COMPACT_ATOMS: atom_id res chain seq x y z
N MET A 1 -10.11 5.10 -15.00
CA MET A 1 -10.23 5.33 -13.55
C MET A 1 -9.18 4.48 -12.85
N SER A 2 -8.41 5.04 -11.93
CA SER A 2 -7.40 4.30 -11.18
C SER A 2 -7.84 4.14 -9.74
N THR A 3 -7.77 2.92 -9.21
CA THR A 3 -8.00 2.65 -7.79
C THR A 3 -6.83 3.23 -7.00
N THR A 4 -7.11 4.08 -6.01
CA THR A 4 -6.07 4.60 -5.11
C THR A 4 -5.90 3.64 -3.95
N ILE A 5 -4.66 3.19 -3.74
CA ILE A 5 -4.28 2.28 -2.65
C ILE A 5 -3.20 2.97 -1.82
N TYR A 6 -3.41 3.04 -0.51
CA TYR A 6 -2.47 3.60 0.44
C TYR A 6 -1.67 2.48 1.10
N VAL A 7 -0.34 2.60 1.10
CA VAL A 7 0.57 1.67 1.76
C VAL A 7 1.52 2.47 2.65
N PRO A 8 1.52 2.23 3.98
CA PRO A 8 2.33 3.00 4.89
C PRO A 8 3.84 2.87 4.62
N CYS A 9 4.60 3.91 4.94
CA CYS A 9 6.05 3.98 4.78
C CYS A 9 6.78 4.52 6.02
N ASP A 10 6.12 4.53 7.18
CA ASP A 10 6.79 4.80 8.45
C ASP A 10 7.69 3.62 8.85
N SER A 11 8.61 3.85 9.79
CA SER A 11 9.60 2.85 10.19
C SER A 11 8.99 1.55 10.71
N SER A 12 7.86 1.62 11.42
CA SER A 12 7.14 0.45 11.92
C SER A 12 6.59 -0.40 10.78
N ALA A 13 5.85 0.20 9.84
CA ALA A 13 5.31 -0.54 8.70
C ALA A 13 6.40 -1.09 7.77
N VAL A 14 7.47 -0.31 7.53
CA VAL A 14 8.62 -0.75 6.74
C VAL A 14 9.31 -1.95 7.39
N SER A 15 9.49 -1.95 8.71
CA SER A 15 10.09 -3.07 9.46
C SER A 15 9.25 -4.36 9.34
N LEU A 16 7.94 -4.23 9.14
CA LEU A 16 7.00 -5.33 8.93
C LEU A 16 6.85 -5.72 7.44
N GLY A 17 7.58 -5.04 6.54
CA GLY A 17 7.65 -5.40 5.12
C GLY A 17 6.73 -4.61 4.20
N ALA A 18 6.27 -3.42 4.61
CA ALA A 18 5.40 -2.57 3.76
C ALA A 18 5.98 -2.26 2.37
N ASP A 19 7.30 -2.13 2.24
CA ASP A 19 7.95 -1.93 0.92
C ASP A 19 7.80 -3.14 0.00
N ARG A 20 7.86 -4.36 0.56
CA ARG A 20 7.63 -5.59 -0.23
C ARG A 20 6.19 -5.66 -0.70
N VAL A 21 5.25 -5.21 0.13
CA VAL A 21 3.82 -5.16 -0.22
C VAL A 21 3.57 -4.13 -1.32
N ALA A 22 4.12 -2.92 -1.20
CA ALA A 22 4.02 -1.89 -2.22
C ALA A 22 4.56 -2.37 -3.58
N ALA A 23 5.74 -3.01 -3.60
CA ALA A 23 6.32 -3.57 -4.81
C ALA A 23 5.45 -4.68 -5.42
N ALA A 24 4.95 -5.61 -4.61
CA ALA A 24 4.08 -6.69 -5.06
C ALA A 24 2.78 -6.18 -5.68
N ILE A 25 2.18 -5.13 -5.11
CA ILE A 25 0.97 -4.50 -5.67
C ILE A 25 1.27 -3.88 -7.04
N ALA A 26 2.36 -3.11 -7.16
CA ALA A 26 2.75 -2.49 -8.42
C ALA A 26 3.03 -3.53 -9.51
N ASP A 27 3.72 -4.61 -9.17
CA ASP A 27 3.99 -5.72 -10.10
C ASP A 27 2.71 -6.46 -10.52
N GLN A 28 1.80 -6.74 -9.58
CA GLN A 28 0.52 -7.39 -9.92
C GLN A 28 -0.39 -6.48 -10.76
N ALA A 29 -0.43 -5.18 -10.45
CA ALA A 29 -1.16 -4.20 -11.24
C ALA A 29 -0.63 -4.16 -12.68
N ARG A 30 0.70 -4.13 -12.85
CA ARG A 30 1.36 -4.18 -14.15
C ARG A 30 1.07 -5.49 -14.90
N GLN A 31 1.19 -6.64 -14.24
CA GLN A 31 0.93 -7.95 -14.85
C GLN A 31 -0.53 -8.08 -15.33
N ARG A 32 -1.47 -7.46 -14.61
CA ARG A 32 -2.91 -7.50 -14.93
C ARG A 32 -3.38 -6.35 -15.82
N GLY A 33 -2.51 -5.41 -16.15
CA GLY A 33 -2.88 -4.20 -16.90
C GLY A 33 -3.87 -3.29 -16.16
N ILE A 34 -3.88 -3.32 -14.83
CA ILE A 34 -4.79 -2.52 -13.99
C ILE A 34 -4.06 -1.23 -13.59
N ALA A 35 -4.69 -0.09 -13.82
CA ALA A 35 -4.18 1.20 -13.37
C ALA A 35 -4.42 1.36 -11.86
N VAL A 36 -3.33 1.41 -11.08
CA VAL A 36 -3.35 1.66 -9.63
C VAL A 36 -2.58 2.93 -9.32
N ASN A 37 -3.17 3.79 -8.50
CA ASN A 37 -2.47 4.92 -7.90
C ASN A 37 -1.98 4.51 -6.51
N LEU A 38 -0.70 4.17 -6.38
CA LEU A 38 -0.12 3.70 -5.12
C LEU A 38 0.46 4.88 -4.32
N VAL A 39 -0.17 5.22 -3.21
CA VAL A 39 0.25 6.32 -2.33
C VAL A 39 1.00 5.78 -1.12
N ARG A 40 2.18 6.34 -0.83
CA ARG A 40 2.96 6.02 0.38
C ARG A 40 2.65 7.02 1.49
N ASN A 41 1.90 6.60 2.49
CA ASN A 41 1.44 7.44 3.62
C ASN A 41 2.15 7.11 4.95
N GLY A 42 1.90 7.90 5.99
CA GLY A 42 2.28 7.54 7.35
C GLY A 42 1.31 6.52 7.97
N SER A 43 1.74 5.83 9.02
CA SER A 43 0.89 4.91 9.79
C SER A 43 -0.29 5.66 10.45
N ARG A 44 -1.40 4.94 10.62
CA ARG A 44 -2.54 5.36 11.44
C ARG A 44 -2.34 5.15 12.95
N GLY A 45 -1.19 4.61 13.37
CA GLY A 45 -0.85 4.32 14.77
C GLY A 45 -1.41 2.99 15.29
N MET A 46 -2.11 2.23 14.45
CA MET A 46 -2.63 0.89 14.77
C MET A 46 -1.59 -0.18 14.46
N TYR A 47 -0.43 -0.12 15.13
CA TYR A 47 0.76 -0.93 14.78
C TYR A 47 0.53 -2.45 14.76
N TRP A 48 -0.51 -2.95 15.42
CA TRP A 48 -0.87 -4.38 15.38
C TRP A 48 -1.48 -4.83 14.05
N LEU A 49 -1.95 -3.90 13.20
CA LEU A 49 -2.48 -4.16 11.86
C LEU A 49 -1.48 -3.84 10.75
N GLU A 50 -0.30 -3.31 11.08
CA GLU A 50 0.67 -2.94 10.07
C GLU A 50 1.26 -4.19 9.37
N PRO A 51 1.43 -4.18 8.04
CA PRO A 51 1.15 -3.09 7.10
C PRO A 51 -0.36 -2.89 6.82
N LEU A 52 -0.94 -1.75 7.20
CA LEU A 52 -2.36 -1.45 7.02
C LEU A 52 -2.60 -0.83 5.66
N LEU A 53 -3.24 -1.58 4.76
CA LEU A 53 -3.60 -1.10 3.43
C LEU A 53 -4.97 -0.44 3.47
N GLU A 54 -5.09 0.71 2.83
CA GLU A 54 -6.36 1.40 2.63
C GLU A 54 -6.66 1.51 1.13
N VAL A 55 -7.93 1.36 0.74
CA VAL A 55 -8.36 1.49 -0.66
C VAL A 55 -9.44 2.55 -0.72
N ALA A 56 -9.26 3.55 -1.58
CA ALA A 56 -10.27 4.56 -1.82
C ALA A 56 -11.47 3.96 -2.58
N THR A 57 -12.67 4.17 -2.06
CA THR A 57 -13.95 3.81 -2.67
C THR A 57 -14.82 5.05 -2.79
N ASP A 58 -15.68 5.10 -3.81
CA ASP A 58 -16.71 6.15 -3.96
C ASP A 58 -17.92 5.90 -3.04
#